data_AF-A0A843DTH6-F1
#
_entry.id   AF-A0A843DTH6-F1
#
_cell.length_a   1.000
_cell.length_b   1.000
_cell.length_c   1.000
_cell.angle_alpha   90.00
_cell.angle_beta   90.00
_cell.angle_gamma   90.00
#
_symmetry.space_group_name_H-M   'P 1'
#
loop_
_entity.id
_entity.type
_entity.pdbx_description
1 polymer ?
#
loop_
_entity_poly.entity_id
_entity_poly.type
_entity_poly.pdbx_seq_one_letter_code
_entity_poly.pdbx_strand_id
1 'polypeptide(L)'
;MRQKQKNVICHFRMRKDTAQKLDLRIKRSGFASRTDFFTAVAEAALGQASDALEQSVRDWIDTQTPTETEEQIEAVIDQTIREYLLPVIAVHGADVAFESTWKDVRRIVHDRINLWLTTSELKQAYTRFEHLNRKELSDYKNEHLTGDEE
;
A
#
# COMPACT_ATOMS: atom_id res chain seq x y z
N MET A 1 -14.68 -14.90 -29.49
CA MET A 1 -15.68 -13.96 -28.92
C MET A 1 -14.97 -12.64 -28.63
N ARG A 2 -15.36 -11.52 -29.25
CA ARG A 2 -14.76 -10.21 -28.94
C ARG A 2 -15.45 -9.66 -27.69
N GLN A 3 -14.75 -9.63 -26.56
CA GLN A 3 -15.22 -8.91 -25.37
C GLN A 3 -15.46 -7.45 -25.75
N LYS A 4 -16.70 -6.98 -25.65
CA LYS A 4 -17.01 -5.55 -25.75
C LYS A 4 -16.50 -4.89 -24.47
N GLN A 5 -15.40 -4.15 -24.55
CA GLN A 5 -15.05 -3.19 -23.50
C GLN A 5 -16.20 -2.21 -23.34
N LYS A 6 -16.86 -2.22 -22.18
CA LYS A 6 -17.83 -1.20 -21.79
C LYS A 6 -17.06 -0.09 -21.10
N ASN A 7 -16.97 1.07 -21.74
CA ASN A 7 -16.47 2.27 -21.06
C ASN A 7 -17.53 2.74 -20.07
N VAL A 8 -17.19 2.69 -18.79
CA VAL A 8 -18.04 3.22 -17.70
C VAL A 8 -17.58 4.63 -17.40
N ILE A 9 -18.50 5.60 -17.39
CA ILE A 9 -18.21 7.00 -17.10
C ILE A 9 -18.70 7.30 -15.69
N CYS A 10 -17.79 7.76 -14.82
CA CYS A 10 -18.08 8.18 -13.46
C CYS A 10 -17.91 9.71 -13.34
N HIS A 11 -18.83 10.36 -12.63
CA HIS A 11 -18.77 11.81 -12.38
C HIS A 11 -18.41 12.08 -10.92
N PHE A 12 -17.31 12.80 -10.71
CA PHE A 12 -16.87 13.24 -9.38
C PHE A 12 -17.17 14.72 -9.19
N ARG A 13 -17.74 15.07 -8.02
CA ARG A 13 -17.90 16.47 -7.61
C ARG A 13 -16.76 16.85 -6.69
N MET A 14 -16.09 17.95 -7.02
CA MET A 14 -15.02 18.53 -6.22
C MET A 14 -15.15 20.04 -6.20
N ARG A 15 -14.60 20.68 -5.15
CA ARG A 15 -14.57 22.14 -5.06
C ARG A 15 -13.65 22.71 -6.15
N LYS A 16 -13.99 23.88 -6.68
CA LYS A 16 -13.33 24.50 -7.84
C LYS A 16 -11.84 24.77 -7.58
N ASP A 17 -11.51 25.24 -6.39
CA ASP A 17 -10.15 25.49 -5.93
C ASP A 17 -9.34 24.18 -5.84
N THR A 18 -9.95 23.10 -5.36
CA THR A 18 -9.34 21.75 -5.36
C THR A 18 -9.08 21.26 -6.79
N ALA A 19 -10.05 21.43 -7.70
CA ALA A 19 -9.94 20.99 -9.09
C ALA A 19 -8.82 21.70 -9.86
N GLN A 20 -8.61 23.00 -9.59
CA GLN A 20 -7.55 23.80 -10.20
C GLN A 20 -6.17 23.42 -9.68
N LYS A 21 -6.04 23.20 -8.36
CA LYS A 21 -4.80 22.68 -7.76
C LYS A 21 -4.44 21.30 -8.31
N LEU A 22 -5.44 20.43 -8.46
CA LEU A 22 -5.29 19.11 -9.05
C LEU A 22 -4.79 19.19 -10.50
N ASP A 23 -5.37 20.06 -11.34
CA ASP A 23 -4.93 20.24 -12.74
C ASP A 23 -3.47 20.66 -12.88
N LEU A 24 -3.06 21.62 -12.07
CA LEU A 24 -1.68 22.10 -12.06
C LEU A 24 -0.70 20.98 -11.71
N ARG A 25 -1.12 20.05 -10.84
CA ARG A 25 -0.30 18.93 -10.39
C ARG A 25 -0.28 17.78 -11.40
N ILE A 26 -1.43 17.39 -11.95
CA ILE A 26 -1.53 16.37 -13.00
C ILE A 26 -0.61 16.73 -14.18
N LYS A 27 -0.60 18.00 -14.59
CA LYS A 27 0.31 18.50 -15.64
C LYS A 27 1.79 18.36 -15.29
N ARG A 28 2.16 18.54 -14.02
CA ARG A 28 3.56 18.41 -13.57
C ARG A 28 4.00 16.95 -13.49
N SER A 29 3.08 16.05 -13.21
CA SER A 29 3.32 14.61 -13.08
C SER A 29 3.34 13.86 -14.43
N GLY A 30 3.20 14.56 -15.56
CA GLY A 30 3.29 13.96 -16.90
C GLY A 30 2.05 13.19 -17.37
N PHE A 31 0.95 13.20 -16.60
CA PHE A 31 -0.31 12.60 -17.03
C PHE A 31 -0.99 13.45 -18.12
N ALA A 32 -1.46 12.79 -19.18
CA ALA A 32 -2.08 13.46 -20.33
C ALA A 32 -3.48 14.01 -20.01
N SER A 33 -4.21 13.38 -19.10
CA SER A 33 -5.55 13.83 -18.70
C SER A 33 -5.90 13.49 -17.25
N ARG A 34 -6.97 14.13 -16.73
CA ARG A 34 -7.57 13.76 -15.43
C ARG A 34 -8.04 12.31 -15.40
N THR A 35 -8.59 11.82 -16.51
CA THR A 35 -9.07 10.45 -16.61
C THR A 35 -7.90 9.48 -16.47
N ASP A 36 -6.79 9.73 -17.18
CA ASP A 36 -5.61 8.86 -17.08
C ASP A 36 -5.05 8.85 -15.67
N PHE A 37 -5.00 10.02 -15.02
CA PHE A 37 -4.60 10.13 -13.62
C PHE A 37 -5.52 9.33 -12.68
N PHE A 38 -6.84 9.50 -12.77
CA PHE A 38 -7.76 8.79 -11.88
C PHE A 38 -7.81 7.29 -12.14
N THR A 39 -7.67 6.86 -13.40
CA THR A 39 -7.53 5.44 -13.74
C THR A 39 -6.24 4.88 -13.15
N ALA A 40 -5.12 5.58 -13.28
CA ALA A 40 -3.84 5.17 -12.71
C ALA A 40 -3.89 5.05 -11.18
N VAL A 41 -4.49 6.03 -10.51
CA VAL A 41 -4.69 6.01 -9.06
C VAL A 41 -5.60 4.84 -8.65
N ALA A 42 -6.67 4.59 -9.40
CA ALA A 42 -7.57 3.47 -9.13
C ALA A 42 -6.88 2.11 -9.34
N GLU A 43 -6.11 1.95 -10.42
CA GLU A 43 -5.32 0.75 -10.69
C GLU A 43 -4.27 0.52 -9.61
N ALA A 44 -3.58 1.57 -9.14
CA ALA A 44 -2.62 1.48 -8.05
C ALA A 44 -3.28 1.11 -6.71
N ALA A 45 -4.44 1.71 -6.41
CA ALA A 45 -5.23 1.37 -5.23
C ALA A 45 -5.72 -0.08 -5.25
N LEU A 46 -6.00 -0.63 -6.43
CA LEU A 46 -6.45 -2.02 -6.60
C LEU A 46 -5.29 -3.03 -6.68
N GLY A 47 -4.04 -2.56 -6.81
CA GLY A 47 -2.87 -3.42 -7.05
C GLY A 47 -2.79 -3.98 -8.47
N GLN A 48 -3.40 -3.28 -9.42
CA GLN A 48 -3.45 -3.62 -10.84
C GLN A 48 -2.57 -2.73 -11.71
N ALA A 49 -1.92 -1.73 -11.10
CA ALA A 49 -0.98 -0.84 -11.77
C ALA A 49 0.32 -1.57 -12.11
N SER A 50 0.95 -1.16 -13.22
CA SER A 50 2.35 -1.52 -13.49
C SER A 50 3.29 -0.75 -12.54
N ASP A 51 4.48 -1.27 -12.30
CA ASP A 51 5.49 -0.62 -11.42
C ASP A 51 5.78 0.83 -11.83
N ALA A 52 5.81 1.12 -13.15
CA ALA A 52 6.01 2.48 -13.66
C ALA A 52 4.86 3.43 -13.33
N LEU A 53 3.64 2.90 -13.27
CA LEU A 53 2.44 3.63 -12.93
C LEU A 53 2.34 3.85 -11.41
N GLU A 54 2.69 2.84 -10.61
CA GLU A 54 2.83 2.99 -9.16
C GLU A 54 3.86 4.07 -8.82
N GLN A 55 5.02 4.08 -9.49
CA GLN A 55 6.04 5.11 -9.29
C GLN A 55 5.56 6.52 -9.64
N SER A 56 4.83 6.69 -10.75
CA SER A 56 4.28 8.00 -11.14
C SER A 56 3.22 8.53 -10.17
N VAL A 57 2.44 7.63 -9.58
CA VAL A 57 1.48 7.98 -8.51
C VAL A 57 2.22 8.33 -7.22
N ARG A 58 3.29 7.59 -6.88
CA ARG A 58 4.12 7.88 -5.72
C ARG A 58 4.80 9.24 -5.82
N ASP A 59 5.44 9.57 -6.93
CA ASP A 59 6.06 10.89 -7.14
C ASP A 59 5.05 12.02 -6.96
N TRP A 60 3.76 11.77 -7.26
CA TRP A 60 2.69 12.72 -6.97
C TRP A 60 2.34 12.79 -5.48
N ILE A 61 2.25 11.67 -4.77
CA ILE A 61 1.98 11.61 -3.33
C ILE A 61 3.13 12.23 -2.53
N ASP A 62 4.39 11.95 -2.89
CA ASP A 62 5.58 12.45 -2.19
C ASP A 62 5.74 13.98 -2.30
N THR A 63 5.14 14.62 -3.33
CA THR A 63 5.05 16.09 -3.38
C THR A 63 4.01 16.69 -2.41
N GLN A 64 3.26 15.85 -1.68
CA GLN A 64 2.22 16.23 -0.71
C GLN A 64 2.65 16.01 0.75
N THR A 65 3.70 15.25 1.03
CA THR A 65 4.06 14.79 2.37
C THR A 65 5.16 15.63 3.05
N PRO A 66 5.11 15.85 4.37
CA PRO A 66 6.27 16.27 5.13
C PRO A 66 7.39 15.24 5.00
N THR A 67 8.65 15.68 5.01
CA THR A 67 9.83 14.81 5.00
C THR A 67 9.92 14.09 6.35
N GLU A 68 9.29 12.92 6.47
CA GLU A 68 9.57 12.00 7.56
C GLU A 68 10.94 11.35 7.34
N THR A 69 11.65 11.05 8.43
CA THR A 69 12.93 10.36 8.32
C THR A 69 12.73 8.90 7.95
N GLU A 70 13.71 8.29 7.29
CA GLU A 70 13.68 6.86 6.93
C GLU A 70 13.41 5.98 8.17
N GLU A 71 13.95 6.36 9.33
CA GLU A 71 13.71 5.64 10.59
C GLU A 71 12.26 5.73 11.08
N GLN A 72 11.57 6.87 10.86
CA GLN A 72 10.16 7.03 11.22
C GLN A 72 9.27 6.17 10.33
N ILE A 73 9.58 6.13 9.04
CA ILE A 73 8.88 5.30 8.05
C ILE A 73 9.04 3.82 8.43
N GLU A 74 10.27 3.38 8.71
CA GLU A 74 10.53 2.00 9.14
C GLU A 74 9.80 1.65 10.43
N ALA A 75 9.80 2.52 11.43
CA ALA A 75 9.11 2.28 12.70
C ALA A 75 7.60 2.12 12.51
N VAL A 76 6.98 2.93 11.65
CA VAL A 76 5.54 2.83 11.36
C VAL A 76 5.21 1.55 10.59
N ILE A 77 6.05 1.15 9.64
CA ILE A 77 5.89 -0.10 8.91
C ILE A 77 6.01 -1.29 9.88
N ASP A 78 7.05 -1.33 10.70
CA ASP A 78 7.27 -2.39 11.69
C ASP A 78 6.11 -2.50 12.67
N GLN A 79 5.63 -1.37 13.19
CA GLN A 79 4.48 -1.35 14.08
C GLN A 79 3.20 -1.86 13.40
N THR A 80 2.98 -1.47 12.14
CA THR A 80 1.81 -1.93 11.37
C THR A 80 1.90 -3.43 11.08
N ILE A 81 3.08 -3.96 10.75
CA ILE A 81 3.30 -5.39 10.57
C ILE A 81 3.03 -6.13 11.89
N ARG A 82 3.52 -5.62 13.03
CA ARG A 82 3.28 -6.22 14.34
C ARG A 82 1.79 -6.28 14.69
N GLU A 83 1.05 -5.20 14.47
CA GLU A 83 -0.36 -5.12 14.83
C GLU A 83 -1.26 -5.99 13.94
N TYR A 84 -0.96 -6.10 12.64
CA TYR A 84 -1.89 -6.67 11.65
C TYR A 84 -1.40 -7.96 10.99
N LEU A 85 -0.09 -8.14 10.80
CA LEU A 85 0.47 -9.34 10.16
C LEU A 85 0.79 -10.44 11.18
N LEU A 86 1.29 -10.13 12.39
CA LEU A 86 1.60 -11.16 13.40
C LEU A 86 0.42 -12.10 13.70
N PRO A 87 -0.83 -11.61 13.91
CA PRO A 87 -1.97 -12.50 14.15
C PRO A 87 -2.25 -13.43 12.98
N VAL A 88 -2.09 -12.94 11.75
CA VAL A 88 -2.35 -13.71 10.53
C VAL A 88 -1.22 -14.71 10.25
N ILE A 89 0.03 -14.35 10.53
CA ILE A 89 1.18 -15.26 10.45
C ILE A 89 1.01 -16.41 11.44
N ALA A 90 0.55 -16.13 12.66
CA ALA A 90 0.24 -17.19 13.61
C ALA A 90 -0.78 -18.15 13.04
N VAL A 91 -1.93 -17.68 12.56
CA VAL A 91 -3.02 -18.58 12.14
C VAL A 91 -2.76 -19.29 10.80
N HIS A 92 -2.13 -18.61 9.84
CA HIS A 92 -2.07 -19.07 8.44
C HIS A 92 -0.65 -19.24 7.87
N GLY A 93 0.39 -18.87 8.62
CA GLY A 93 1.78 -18.90 8.17
C GLY A 93 2.20 -17.65 7.37
N ALA A 94 3.51 -17.41 7.31
CA ALA A 94 4.11 -16.19 6.76
C ALA A 94 3.77 -15.96 5.27
N ASP A 95 3.74 -17.03 4.47
CA ASP A 95 3.50 -16.95 3.04
C ASP A 95 2.06 -16.49 2.71
N VAL A 96 1.09 -16.92 3.52
CA VAL A 96 -0.32 -16.56 3.33
C VAL A 96 -0.64 -15.18 3.93
N ALA A 97 0.04 -14.83 5.02
CA ALA A 97 -0.19 -13.57 5.71
C ALA A 97 0.09 -12.36 4.81
N PHE A 98 1.23 -12.35 4.12
CA PHE A 98 1.58 -11.24 3.24
C PHE A 98 0.58 -11.08 2.09
N GLU A 99 0.29 -12.15 1.34
CA GLU A 99 -0.63 -12.11 0.18
C GLU A 99 -2.06 -11.70 0.55
N SER A 100 -2.53 -12.07 1.75
CA SER A 100 -3.90 -11.77 2.19
C SER A 100 -4.07 -10.38 2.81
N THR A 101 -3.04 -9.79 3.41
CA THR A 101 -3.16 -8.53 4.17
C THR A 101 -2.35 -7.35 3.64
N TRP A 102 -1.49 -7.52 2.64
CA TRP A 102 -0.62 -6.43 2.17
C TRP A 102 -1.39 -5.18 1.70
N LYS A 103 -2.60 -5.34 1.14
CA LYS A 103 -3.45 -4.21 0.72
C LYS A 103 -3.92 -3.38 1.91
N ASP A 104 -4.26 -4.04 3.01
CA ASP A 104 -4.66 -3.37 4.25
C ASP A 104 -3.47 -2.72 4.93
N VAL A 105 -2.33 -3.41 4.98
CA VAL A 105 -1.07 -2.86 5.52
C VAL A 105 -0.64 -1.61 4.74
N ARG A 106 -0.70 -1.65 3.39
CA ARG A 106 -0.42 -0.48 2.54
C ARG A 106 -1.31 0.70 2.91
N ARG A 107 -2.62 0.46 3.02
CA ARG A 107 -3.58 1.51 3.35
C ARG A 107 -3.32 2.08 4.75
N ILE A 108 -3.04 1.25 5.74
CA ILE A 108 -2.78 1.69 7.11
C ILE A 108 -1.50 2.52 7.19
N VAL A 109 -0.42 2.10 6.52
CA VAL A 109 0.81 2.88 6.44
C VAL A 109 0.53 4.23 5.78
N HIS A 110 -0.18 4.23 4.65
CA HIS A 110 -0.59 5.47 3.99
C HIS A 110 -1.43 6.37 4.91
N ASP A 111 -2.39 5.83 5.66
CA ASP A 111 -3.22 6.65 6.55
C ASP A 111 -2.43 7.21 7.75
N ARG A 112 -1.35 6.55 8.18
CA ARG A 112 -0.51 6.98 9.31
C ARG A 112 0.50 8.05 8.92
N ILE A 113 1.19 7.86 7.80
CA ILE A 113 2.34 8.68 7.41
C ILE A 113 2.18 9.36 6.03
N ASN A 114 1.01 9.20 5.42
CA ASN A 114 0.69 9.73 4.08
C ASN A 114 1.71 9.28 3.01
N LEU A 115 2.34 8.11 3.23
CA LEU A 115 3.31 7.49 2.34
C LEU A 115 2.67 6.31 1.61
N TRP A 116 2.77 6.31 0.28
CA TRP A 116 2.29 5.20 -0.54
C TRP A 116 3.43 4.27 -0.92
N LEU A 117 3.49 3.11 -0.28
CA LEU A 117 4.50 2.09 -0.55
C LEU A 117 4.07 1.16 -1.69
N THR A 118 4.98 0.88 -2.62
CA THR A 118 4.79 -0.15 -3.66
C THR A 118 4.73 -1.55 -3.06
N THR A 119 4.30 -2.52 -3.86
CA THR A 119 4.20 -3.92 -3.38
C THR A 119 5.58 -4.47 -3.06
N SER A 120 6.56 -4.12 -3.89
CA SER A 120 7.96 -4.50 -3.75
C SER A 120 8.58 -3.90 -2.49
N GLU A 121 8.30 -2.64 -2.15
CA GLU A 121 8.80 -1.99 -0.93
C GLU A 121 8.21 -2.61 0.33
N LEU A 122 6.90 -2.84 0.36
CA LEU A 122 6.26 -3.56 1.46
C LEU A 122 6.83 -4.96 1.63
N LYS A 123 7.11 -5.65 0.53
CA LYS A 123 7.71 -7.00 0.56
C LYS A 123 9.14 -6.98 1.08
N GLN A 124 9.93 -5.98 0.70
CA GLN A 124 11.29 -5.79 1.22
C GLN A 124 11.26 -5.45 2.72
N ALA A 125 10.39 -4.52 3.13
CA ALA A 125 10.21 -4.15 4.53
C ALA A 125 9.75 -5.35 5.36
N TYR A 126 8.80 -6.14 4.85
CA TYR A 126 8.36 -7.38 5.50
C TYR A 126 9.49 -8.41 5.61
N THR A 127 10.28 -8.61 4.56
CA THR A 127 11.43 -9.55 4.58
C THR A 127 12.46 -9.10 5.61
N ARG A 128 12.72 -7.79 5.70
CA ARG A 128 13.61 -7.19 6.71
C ARG A 128 13.06 -7.42 8.11
N PHE A 129 11.77 -7.15 8.31
CA PHE A 129 11.08 -7.41 9.57
C PHE A 129 11.17 -8.89 9.98
N GLU A 130 10.88 -9.82 9.07
CA GLU A 130 10.93 -11.26 9.33
C GLU A 130 12.33 -11.71 9.74
N HIS A 131 13.37 -11.19 9.07
CA HIS A 131 14.75 -11.49 9.39
C HIS A 131 15.15 -10.99 10.78
N LEU A 132 14.77 -9.76 11.12
CA LEU A 132 15.10 -9.13 12.41
C LEU A 132 14.30 -9.70 13.58
N ASN A 133 13.05 -10.10 13.33
CA ASN A 133 12.10 -10.53 14.36
C ASN A 133 11.81 -12.03 14.31
N ARG A 134 12.70 -12.83 13.71
CA ARG A 134 12.51 -14.29 13.55
C ARG A 134 12.24 -15.01 14.87
N LYS A 135 12.89 -14.58 15.94
CA LYS A 135 12.69 -15.12 17.29
C LYS A 135 11.30 -14.78 17.82
N GLU A 136 10.89 -13.52 17.71
CA GLU A 136 9.58 -13.05 18.14
C GLU A 136 8.44 -13.72 17.35
N LEU A 137 8.62 -13.90 16.04
CA LEU A 137 7.70 -14.65 15.19
C LEU A 137 7.59 -16.11 15.64
N SER A 138 8.71 -16.73 16.02
CA SER A 138 8.73 -18.10 16.54
C SER A 138 8.06 -18.19 17.92
N ASP A 139 8.31 -17.24 18.81
CA ASP A 139 7.74 -17.20 20.15
C ASP A 139 6.23 -16.97 20.08
N TYR A 140 5.77 -16.02 19.26
CA TYR A 140 4.35 -15.74 19.01
C TYR A 140 3.63 -16.95 18.41
N LYS A 141 4.27 -17.62 17.44
CA LYS A 141 3.77 -18.89 16.87
C LYS A 141 3.61 -19.95 17.96
N ASN A 142 4.60 -20.12 18.82
CA ASN A 142 4.54 -21.12 19.88
C ASN A 142 3.47 -20.79 20.92
N GLU A 143 3.35 -19.54 21.36
CA GLU A 143 2.36 -19.13 22.37
C GLU A 143 0.91 -19.23 21.87
N HIS A 144 0.67 -19.04 20.56
CA HIS A 144 -0.69 -18.90 20.01
C HIS A 144 -1.13 -20.08 19.13
N LEU A 145 -0.23 -21.01 18.75
CA LEU A 145 -0.57 -22.22 17.97
C LEU A 145 -0.39 -23.54 18.73
N THR A 146 0.29 -23.57 19.88
CA THR A 146 0.43 -24.84 20.65
C THR A 146 -0.78 -25.16 21.52
N GLY A 147 -1.89 -24.43 21.38
CA GLY A 147 -3.13 -24.64 22.13
C GLY A 147 -4.13 -25.64 21.55
N ASP A 148 -3.91 -26.17 20.34
CA ASP A 148 -4.86 -27.06 19.63
C ASP A 148 -4.37 -28.52 19.53
N GLU A 149 -3.65 -29.02 20.53
CA GLU A 149 -3.40 -30.46 20.72
C GLU A 149 -3.93 -30.93 22.09
N GLU A 150 -5.26 -30.92 22.28
CA GLU A 150 -5.97 -31.81 23.23
C GLU A 150 -7.25 -32.39 22.61
#